data_AF-A0A661B6X4-F1
#
_entry.id   AF-A0A661B6X4-F1
#
_cell.length_a   1.000
_cell.length_b   1.000
_cell.length_c   1.000
_cell.angle_alpha   90.00
_cell.angle_beta   90.00
_cell.angle_gamma   90.00
#
_symmetry.space_group_name_H-M   'P 1'
#
loop_
_entity.id
_entity.type
_entity.pdbx_description
1 polymer ?
#
loop_
_entity_poly.entity_id
_entity_poly.type
_entity_poly.pdbx_seq_one_letter_code
_entity_poly.pdbx_strand_id
1 'polypeptide(L)'
;MLARLLSWAGHNPIPFAMKTPHDLPTPYSKYFVSFIDFKEELRKSSPKSFFQVLLRIFHFSEAAQKIDALLADVQVDIVHLNIFLHHISLSIIEPIKKRRIPIVWSLHDH
;
A
#
# COMPACT_ATOMS: atom_id res chain seq x y z
N MET A 1 12.25 -5.79 9.49
CA MET A 1 13.24 -6.90 9.38
C MET A 1 13.65 -7.16 7.92
N LEU A 2 12.70 -7.30 6.98
CA LEU A 2 13.00 -7.53 5.55
C LEU A 2 13.76 -6.39 4.85
N ALA A 3 13.29 -5.14 4.94
CA ALA A 3 13.94 -4.02 4.26
C ALA A 3 15.42 -3.88 4.66
N ARG A 4 15.73 -3.99 5.95
CA ARG A 4 17.11 -3.94 6.45
C ARG A 4 17.97 -5.07 5.89
N LEU A 5 17.44 -6.28 5.74
CA LEU A 5 18.17 -7.41 5.16
C LEU A 5 18.44 -7.19 3.67
N LEU A 6 17.47 -6.65 2.92
CA LEU A 6 17.64 -6.26 1.52
C LEU A 6 18.71 -5.19 1.35
N SER A 7 18.72 -4.17 2.21
CA SER A 7 19.77 -3.13 2.21
C SER A 7 21.16 -3.73 2.44
N TRP A 8 21.30 -4.67 3.37
CA TRP A 8 22.57 -5.35 3.64
C TRP A 8 23.04 -6.21 2.45
N ALA A 9 22.11 -6.73 1.66
CA ALA A 9 22.41 -7.46 0.43
C ALA A 9 22.71 -6.55 -0.78
N GLY A 10 22.76 -5.22 -0.59
CA GLY A 10 23.06 -4.25 -1.66
C GLY A 10 21.85 -3.81 -2.48
N HIS A 11 20.63 -4.18 -2.08
CA HIS A 11 19.40 -3.69 -2.71
C HIS A 11 18.96 -2.35 -2.11
N ASN A 12 18.20 -1.57 -2.86
CA ASN A 12 17.60 -0.32 -2.40
C ASN A 12 16.09 -0.50 -2.14
N PRO A 13 15.68 -0.96 -0.94
CA PRO A 13 14.27 -1.17 -0.63
C PRO A 13 13.52 0.15 -0.50
N ILE A 14 12.47 0.30 -1.30
CA ILE A 14 11.58 1.46 -1.29
C ILE A 14 10.28 1.06 -0.59
N PRO A 15 9.98 1.58 0.61
CA PRO A 15 8.74 1.26 1.31
C PRO A 15 7.53 1.92 0.64
N PHE A 16 6.44 1.17 0.55
CA PHE A 16 5.11 1.67 0.25
C PHE A 16 4.14 1.10 1.28
N ALA A 17 3.54 1.98 2.09
CA ALA A 17 2.75 1.58 3.25
C ALA A 17 1.54 2.51 3.44
N MET A 18 0.63 2.10 4.31
CA MET A 18 -0.37 2.99 4.88
C MET A 18 0.29 3.79 6.01
N LYS A 19 -0.09 5.06 6.19
CA LYS A 19 0.40 5.89 7.28
C LYS A 19 0.04 5.30 8.64
N THR A 20 0.97 5.34 9.59
CA THR A 20 0.72 4.96 10.98
C THR A 20 1.35 5.98 11.94
N PRO A 21 0.85 6.08 13.19
CA PRO A 21 1.45 6.94 14.22
C PRO A 21 2.91 6.58 14.56
N HIS A 22 3.37 5.40 14.16
CA HIS A 22 4.70 4.86 14.46
C HIS A 22 5.59 4.76 13.21
N ASP A 23 5.25 5.48 12.14
CA ASP A 23 6.04 5.50 10.92
C ASP A 23 7.47 5.98 11.20
N LEU A 24 8.44 5.23 10.71
CA LEU A 24 9.83 5.67 10.70
C LEU A 24 10.03 6.73 9.61
N PRO A 25 10.90 7.73 9.83
CA PRO A 25 11.17 8.75 8.83
C PRO A 25 11.75 8.13 7.55
N THR A 26 11.16 8.49 6.41
CA THR A 26 11.60 8.02 5.10
C THR A 26 11.27 9.06 4.02
N PRO A 27 12.12 9.25 3.00
CA PRO A 27 11.83 10.17 1.89
C PRO A 27 10.56 9.77 1.11
N TYR A 28 10.12 8.52 1.26
CA TYR A 28 8.96 7.97 0.56
C TYR A 28 7.64 8.17 1.31
N SER A 29 7.63 8.76 2.52
CA SER A 29 6.40 8.95 3.32
C SER A 29 5.31 9.74 2.58
N LYS A 30 5.67 10.59 1.63
CA LYS A 30 4.70 11.33 0.80
C LYS A 30 3.84 10.42 -0.10
N TYR A 31 4.30 9.21 -0.39
CA TYR A 31 3.57 8.20 -1.15
C TYR A 31 2.76 7.25 -0.27
N PHE A 32 2.81 7.39 1.06
CA PHE A 32 2.03 6.51 1.92
C PHE A 32 0.54 6.85 1.81
N VAL A 33 -0.28 5.80 1.79
CA VAL A 33 -1.74 5.90 1.71
C VAL A 33 -2.29 6.33 3.07
N SER A 34 -3.38 7.08 3.09
CA SER A 34 -4.02 7.53 4.33
C SER A 34 -4.52 6.36 5.18
N PHE A 35 -4.42 6.49 6.51
CA PHE A 35 -4.89 5.47 7.45
C PHE A 35 -6.42 5.33 7.41
N ILE A 36 -6.93 4.12 7.21
CA ILE A 36 -8.35 3.80 7.36
C ILE A 36 -8.53 2.55 8.21
N ASP A 37 -9.25 2.69 9.32
CA ASP A 37 -9.69 1.56 10.14
C ASP A 37 -11.02 1.01 9.61
N PHE A 38 -10.95 0.12 8.63
CA PHE A 38 -12.12 -0.54 8.06
C PHE A 38 -12.87 -1.40 9.10
N LYS A 39 -12.18 -1.92 10.14
CA LYS A 39 -12.79 -2.81 11.13
C LYS A 39 -13.69 -2.04 12.09
N GLU A 40 -13.23 -0.89 12.57
CA GLU A 40 -14.04 0.00 13.39
C GLU A 40 -15.19 0.65 12.59
N GLU A 41 -14.98 0.90 11.30
CA GLU A 41 -16.04 1.43 10.44
C GLU A 41 -17.15 0.40 10.15
N LEU A 42 -16.79 -0.89 9.98
CA LEU A 42 -17.74 -2.00 9.78
C LEU A 42 -18.56 -2.32 11.04
N ARG A 43 -18.05 -2.05 12.25
CA ARG A 43 -18.78 -2.29 13.51
C ARG A 43 -19.90 -1.28 13.77
N LYS A 44 -19.86 -0.10 13.13
CA LYS A 44 -20.86 0.96 13.28
C LYS A 44 -22.04 0.72 12.32
N SER A 45 -22.79 -0.36 12.56
CA SER A 45 -23.97 -0.76 11.78
C SER A 45 -25.12 0.24 11.95
N SER A 46 -25.26 1.14 10.99
CA SER A 46 -26.34 2.13 10.84
C SER A 46 -26.49 2.43 9.34
N PRO A 47 -27.52 3.16 8.84
CA PRO A 47 -27.75 3.44 7.41
C PRO A 47 -26.62 4.17 6.63
N LYS A 48 -25.39 4.19 7.16
CA LYS A 48 -24.15 4.72 6.61
C LYS A 48 -23.42 3.80 5.61
N SER A 49 -24.01 2.68 5.18
CA SER A 49 -23.39 1.75 4.22
C SER A 49 -22.89 2.45 2.94
N PHE A 50 -23.66 3.41 2.41
CA PHE A 50 -23.25 4.22 1.25
C PHE A 50 -21.96 5.03 1.53
N PHE A 51 -21.84 5.62 2.72
CA PHE A 51 -20.65 6.37 3.12
C PHE A 51 -19.42 5.46 3.25
N GLN A 52 -19.60 4.24 3.79
CA GLN A 52 -18.52 3.25 3.90
C GLN A 52 -18.02 2.80 2.51
N VAL A 53 -18.93 2.59 1.57
CA VAL A 53 -18.58 2.28 0.18
C VAL A 53 -17.81 3.42 -0.47
N LEU A 54 -18.23 4.67 -0.28
CA LEU A 54 -17.51 5.83 -0.77
C LEU A 54 -16.09 5.90 -0.20
N LEU A 55 -15.92 5.78 1.12
CA LEU A 55 -14.61 5.78 1.77
C LEU A 55 -13.69 4.70 1.18
N ARG A 56 -14.21 3.50 0.95
CA ARG A 56 -13.45 2.41 0.33
C ARG A 56 -13.04 2.73 -1.10
N ILE A 57 -13.94 3.30 -1.91
CA ILE A 57 -13.63 3.72 -3.30
C ILE A 57 -12.55 4.81 -3.31
N PHE A 58 -12.67 5.82 -2.45
CA PHE A 58 -11.67 6.88 -2.34
C PHE A 58 -10.31 6.32 -1.95
N HIS A 59 -10.24 5.42 -0.98
CA HIS A 59 -9.00 4.75 -0.58
C HIS A 59 -8.40 3.90 -1.71
N PHE A 60 -9.24 3.21 -2.49
CA PHE A 60 -8.78 2.43 -3.64
C PHE A 60 -8.16 3.32 -4.70
N SER A 61 -8.80 4.46 -4.98
CA SER A 61 -8.28 5.48 -5.89
C SER A 61 -6.98 6.09 -5.36
N GLU A 62 -6.92 6.45 -4.08
CA GLU A 62 -5.73 6.99 -3.43
C GLU A 62 -4.55 6.02 -3.53
N ALA A 63 -4.76 4.75 -3.18
CA ALA A 63 -3.71 3.74 -3.24
C ALA A 63 -3.14 3.59 -4.66
N ALA A 64 -4.01 3.56 -5.68
CA ALA A 64 -3.61 3.50 -7.09
C ALA A 64 -2.83 4.75 -7.53
N GLN A 65 -3.29 5.94 -7.14
CA GLN A 65 -2.61 7.20 -7.47
C GLN A 65 -1.24 7.31 -6.79
N LYS A 66 -1.15 6.93 -5.51
CA LYS A 66 0.07 7.02 -4.72
C LYS A 66 1.15 6.06 -5.21
N ILE A 67 0.79 4.82 -5.56
CA ILE A 67 1.75 3.88 -6.13
C ILE A 67 2.19 4.34 -7.53
N ASP A 68 1.26 4.87 -8.34
CA ASP A 68 1.61 5.34 -9.68
C ASP A 68 2.58 6.53 -9.63
N ALA A 69 2.35 7.45 -8.71
CA ALA A 69 3.27 8.56 -8.45
C ALA A 69 4.64 8.08 -7.97
N LEU A 70 4.71 7.08 -7.07
CA LEU A 70 5.97 6.50 -6.63
C LEU A 70 6.74 5.87 -7.80
N LEU A 71 6.05 5.09 -8.64
CA LEU A 71 6.65 4.42 -9.81
C LEU A 71 6.98 5.37 -10.96
N ALA A 72 6.49 6.62 -10.92
CA ALA A 72 6.89 7.68 -11.84
C ALA A 72 8.18 8.39 -11.37
N ASP A 73 8.33 8.56 -10.06
CA ASP A 73 9.47 9.28 -9.47
C ASP A 73 10.70 8.39 -9.26
N VAL A 74 10.53 7.06 -9.23
CA VAL A 74 11.61 6.11 -8.94
C VAL A 74 11.56 4.91 -9.88
N GLN A 75 12.72 4.48 -10.36
CA GLN A 75 12.85 3.24 -11.11
C GLN A 75 12.77 2.05 -10.14
N VAL A 76 11.87 1.11 -10.43
CA VAL A 76 11.64 -0.10 -9.63
C VAL A 76 11.74 -1.33 -10.52
N ASP A 77 12.65 -2.24 -10.17
CA ASP A 77 12.88 -3.47 -10.94
C ASP A 77 11.95 -4.62 -10.54
N ILE A 78 11.49 -4.62 -9.28
CA ILE A 78 10.60 -5.66 -8.74
C ILE A 78 9.75 -5.10 -7.60
N VAL A 79 8.49 -5.51 -7.55
CA VAL A 79 7.60 -5.21 -6.42
C VAL A 79 7.40 -6.47 -5.59
N HIS A 80 7.66 -6.37 -4.29
CA HIS A 80 7.34 -7.42 -3.33
C HIS A 80 6.11 -7.02 -2.51
N LEU A 81 5.00 -7.71 -2.74
CA LEU A 81 3.78 -7.59 -1.97
C LEU A 81 3.86 -8.50 -0.74
N ASN A 82 4.01 -7.88 0.43
CA ASN A 82 3.92 -8.55 1.72
C ASN A 82 2.63 -8.08 2.39
N ILE A 83 1.55 -8.84 2.23
CA ILE A 83 0.21 -8.38 2.60
C ILE A 83 -0.27 -9.10 3.86
N PHE A 84 -0.50 -8.35 4.94
CA PHE A 84 -1.59 -8.63 5.89
C PHE A 84 -2.81 -7.90 5.31
N LEU A 85 -3.83 -8.63 4.83
CA LEU A 85 -4.88 -8.23 3.86
C LEU A 85 -5.73 -6.98 4.18
N HIS A 86 -5.46 -6.28 5.27
CA HIS A 86 -6.32 -5.23 5.81
C HIS A 86 -5.84 -3.80 5.58
N HIS A 87 -4.65 -3.57 5.00
CA HIS A 87 -4.04 -2.23 5.01
C HIS A 87 -3.92 -1.53 3.65
N ILE A 88 -3.76 -2.24 2.54
CA ILE A 88 -3.59 -1.64 1.20
C ILE A 88 -4.47 -2.35 0.19
N SER A 89 -5.19 -1.58 -0.62
CA SER A 89 -6.06 -2.11 -1.67
C SER A 89 -5.28 -2.77 -2.81
N LEU A 90 -5.85 -3.83 -3.40
CA LEU A 90 -5.32 -4.46 -4.62
C LEU A 90 -5.39 -3.55 -5.86
N SER A 91 -5.99 -2.36 -5.76
CA SER A 91 -5.99 -1.34 -6.82
C SER A 91 -4.58 -0.91 -7.24
N ILE A 92 -3.55 -1.18 -6.42
CA ILE A 92 -2.15 -0.92 -6.76
C ILE A 92 -1.61 -1.82 -7.88
N ILE A 93 -2.24 -2.96 -8.14
CA ILE A 93 -1.74 -3.96 -9.11
C ILE A 93 -1.76 -3.41 -10.53
N GLU A 94 -2.80 -2.66 -10.89
CA GLU A 94 -2.97 -2.17 -12.26
C GLU A 94 -1.85 -1.18 -12.66
N PRO A 95 -1.53 -0.12 -11.87
CA PRO A 95 -0.38 0.74 -12.14
C PRO A 95 0.96 -0.01 -12.30
N ILE A 96 1.21 -1.01 -11.44
CA ILE A 96 2.44 -1.82 -11.50
C ILE A 96 2.51 -2.61 -12.82
N LYS A 97 1.40 -3.28 -13.19
CA LYS A 97 1.31 -4.07 -14.43
C LYS A 97 1.44 -3.21 -15.69
N LYS A 98 0.86 -2.00 -15.70
CA LYS A 98 0.99 -1.05 -16.82
C LYS A 98 2.46 -0.74 -17.13
N ARG A 99 3.33 -0.76 -16.12
CA ARG A 99 4.77 -0.53 -16.23
C ARG A 99 5.59 -1.81 -16.46
N ARG A 100 4.94 -2.96 -16.56
CA ARG A 100 5.56 -4.29 -16.76
C ARG A 100 6.57 -4.68 -15.67
N ILE A 101 6.38 -4.16 -14.47
CA ILE A 101 7.25 -4.49 -13.33
C ILE A 101 6.81 -5.85 -12.76
N PRO A 102 7.73 -6.82 -12.58
CA PRO A 102 7.40 -8.11 -12.00
C PRO A 102 6.95 -7.96 -10.54
N ILE A 103 5.96 -8.78 -10.16
CA ILE A 103 5.39 -8.79 -8.81
C ILE A 103 5.68 -10.14 -8.17
N VAL A 104 6.30 -10.12 -6.99
CA VAL A 104 6.39 -11.26 -6.07
C VAL A 104 5.38 -11.04 -4.97
N TRP A 105 4.55 -12.02 -4.68
CA TRP A 105 3.55 -11.94 -3.62
C TRP A 105 3.82 -13.01 -2.57
N SER A 106 4.10 -12.58 -1.34
CA SER A 106 4.10 -13.44 -0.16
C SER A 106 2.72 -13.40 0.49
N LEU A 107 1.98 -14.50 0.38
CA LEU A 107 0.68 -14.67 1.02
C LEU A 107 0.92 -15.18 2.44
N HIS A 108 0.62 -14.35 3.44
CA HIS A 108 0.57 -14.76 4.84
C HIS A 108 -0.90 -14.78 5.25
N ASP A 109 -1.47 -15.97 5.39
CA ASP A 109 -2.88 -16.19 5.76
C ASP A 109 -2.92 -16.77 7.18
N HIS A 110 -3.49 -16.03 8.13
CA HIS A 110 -3.74 -16.45 9.52
C HIS A 110 -5.02 -15.84 10.05
#